data_AF-A0A1B7X887-F1
#
_entry.id   AF-A0A1B7X887-F1
#
_cell.length_a   1.000
_cell.length_b   1.000
_cell.length_c   1.000
_cell.angle_alpha   90.00
_cell.angle_beta   90.00
_cell.angle_gamma   90.00
#
_symmetry.space_group_name_H-M   'P 1'
#
loop_
_entity.id
_entity.type
_entity.pdbx_description
1 polymer ?
#
loop_
_entity_poly.entity_id
_entity_poly.type
_entity_poly.pdbx_seq_one_letter_code
_entity_poly.pdbx_strand_id
1 'polypeptide(L)'
;MIEFVAFGIFIFLFFVLIINNIRFSLKLSSASQKLIQAHIDNTILAEKLFETSARIIVKKETDSDAFLKFVSDSRDWAYQYIDEVQEGLNKFITDIQPEIAYFDEYGEVGSAYPHYHSMKKISGAYKELKKLLPEDYDRIE
;
A
#
# COMPACT_ATOMS: atom_id res chain seq x y z
N MET A 1 50.04 76.99 -20.90
CA MET A 1 49.06 76.90 -19.78
C MET A 1 47.89 76.00 -20.16
N ILE A 2 47.15 76.29 -21.25
CA ILE A 2 45.96 75.51 -21.65
C ILE A 2 46.27 74.04 -22.00
N GLU A 3 47.40 73.77 -22.65
CA GLU A 3 47.83 72.43 -23.09
C GLU A 3 48.15 71.49 -21.90
N PHE A 4 48.79 72.03 -20.86
CA PHE A 4 49.08 71.26 -19.63
C PHE A 4 47.80 70.88 -18.88
N VAL A 5 46.78 71.75 -18.88
CA VAL A 5 45.47 71.44 -18.30
C VAL A 5 44.75 70.36 -19.11
N ALA A 6 44.77 70.46 -20.44
CA ALA A 6 44.19 69.44 -21.33
C ALA A 6 44.87 68.07 -21.14
N PHE A 7 46.19 68.03 -21.01
CA PHE A 7 46.95 66.81 -20.76
C PHE A 7 46.61 66.17 -19.41
N GLY A 8 46.45 66.97 -18.35
CA GLY A 8 46.03 66.49 -17.03
C GLY A 8 44.63 65.85 -17.04
N ILE A 9 43.68 66.47 -17.75
CA ILE A 9 42.32 65.93 -17.93
C ILE A 9 42.35 64.63 -18.72
N PHE A 10 43.17 64.56 -19.78
CA PHE A 10 43.31 63.34 -20.58
C PHE A 10 43.83 62.16 -19.75
N ILE A 11 44.86 62.39 -18.94
CA ILE A 11 45.38 61.36 -18.02
C ILE A 11 44.32 60.91 -17.03
N PHE A 12 43.58 61.86 -16.44
CA PHE A 12 42.50 61.54 -15.50
C PHE A 12 41.41 60.67 -16.15
N LEU A 13 40.95 61.02 -17.35
CA LEU A 13 39.97 60.22 -18.10
C LEU A 13 40.50 58.84 -18.45
N PHE A 14 41.79 58.74 -18.80
CA PHE A 14 42.45 57.47 -19.09
C PHE A 14 42.44 56.54 -17.87
N PHE A 15 42.76 57.05 -16.67
CA PHE A 15 42.69 56.27 -15.44
C PHE A 15 41.26 55.86 -15.07
N VAL A 16 40.27 56.72 -15.27
CA VAL A 16 38.85 56.39 -15.04
C VAL A 16 38.41 55.24 -15.96
N LEU A 17 38.81 55.27 -17.24
CA LEU A 17 38.52 54.20 -18.19
C LEU A 17 39.17 52.87 -17.80
N ILE A 18 40.43 52.89 -17.34
CA ILE A 18 41.11 51.70 -16.84
C ILE A 18 40.38 51.10 -15.63
N ILE A 19 40.02 51.92 -14.64
CA ILE A 19 39.30 51.46 -13.45
C ILE A 19 37.94 50.86 -13.83
N ASN A 20 37.22 51.49 -14.76
CA ASN A 20 35.92 50.99 -15.20
C ASN A 20 36.05 49.65 -15.95
N ASN A 21 37.06 49.53 -16.82
CA ASN A 21 37.33 48.29 -17.56
C ASN A 21 37.67 47.13 -16.61
N ILE A 22 38.52 47.36 -15.60
CA ILE A 22 38.86 46.35 -14.58
C ILE A 22 37.61 45.95 -13.79
N ARG A 23 36.81 46.91 -13.33
CA ARG A 23 35.56 46.62 -12.60
C ARG A 23 34.56 45.83 -13.45
N PHE A 24 34.46 46.15 -14.74
CA PHE A 24 33.59 45.45 -15.67
C PHE A 24 34.03 44.00 -15.88
N SER A 25 35.33 43.76 -16.06
CA SER A 25 35.89 42.41 -16.21
C SER A 25 35.63 41.52 -14.98
N LEU A 26 35.77 42.07 -13.78
CA LEU A 26 35.48 41.36 -12.53
C LEU A 26 33.98 40.99 -12.41
N LYS A 27 33.08 41.91 -12.76
CA LYS A 27 31.64 41.63 -12.76
C LYS A 27 31.27 40.56 -13.78
N LEU A 28 31.84 40.63 -14.99
CA LEU A 28 31.59 39.66 -16.06
C LEU A 28 32.01 38.24 -15.66
N SER A 29 33.18 38.09 -15.02
CA SER A 29 33.63 36.79 -14.51
C SER A 29 32.66 36.19 -13.48
N SER A 30 32.19 37.00 -12.53
CA SER A 30 31.22 36.54 -11.52
C SER A 30 29.84 36.18 -12.10
N ALA A 31 29.41 36.88 -13.16
CA ALA A 31 28.15 36.60 -13.84
C ALA A 31 28.22 35.30 -14.63
N SER A 32 29.33 35.05 -15.34
CA SER A 32 29.56 33.80 -16.06
C SER A 32 29.61 32.59 -15.12
N GLN A 33 30.25 32.72 -13.95
CA GLN A 33 30.27 31.65 -12.94
C GLN A 33 28.87 31.31 -12.42
N LYS A 34 28.05 32.32 -12.12
CA LYS A 34 26.66 32.12 -11.67
C LYS A 34 25.81 31.46 -12.75
N LEU A 35 26.02 31.80 -14.02
CA LEU A 35 25.30 31.18 -15.14
C LEU A 35 25.67 29.70 -15.29
N ILE A 36 26.98 29.39 -15.26
CA ILE A 36 27.45 28.00 -15.32
C ILE A 36 26.90 27.18 -14.14
N GLN A 37 26.94 27.73 -12.93
CA GLN A 37 26.39 27.08 -11.75
C GLN A 37 24.88 26.84 -11.89
N ALA A 38 24.12 27.85 -12.32
CA ALA A 38 22.68 27.70 -12.55
C ALA A 38 22.36 26.63 -13.61
N HIS A 39 23.19 26.47 -14.63
CA HIS A 39 23.00 25.43 -15.65
C HIS A 39 23.28 24.03 -15.08
N ILE A 40 24.34 23.88 -14.28
CA ILE A 40 24.66 22.63 -13.57
C ILE A 40 23.53 22.27 -12.60
N ASP A 41 23.11 23.22 -11.76
CA ASP A 41 22.04 23.01 -10.79
C ASP A 41 20.73 22.61 -11.47
N ASN A 42 20.34 23.29 -12.55
CA ASN A 42 19.15 22.91 -13.33
C ASN A 42 19.26 21.51 -13.93
N THR A 43 20.45 21.11 -14.38
CA THR A 43 20.67 19.77 -14.95
C THR A 43 20.54 18.71 -13.86
N ILE A 44 21.16 18.92 -12.70
CA ILE A 44 21.05 18.02 -11.54
C ILE A 44 19.61 17.95 -11.03
N LEU A 45 18.91 19.09 -10.98
CA LEU A 45 17.50 19.13 -10.59
C LEU A 45 16.63 18.34 -11.57
N ALA A 46 16.83 18.52 -12.87
CA ALA A 46 16.11 17.77 -13.89
C ALA A 46 16.36 16.26 -13.78
N GLU A 47 17.61 15.85 -13.56
CA GLU A 47 17.99 14.45 -13.34
C GLU A 47 17.31 13.87 -12.10
N LYS A 48 17.39 14.55 -10.95
CA LYS A 48 16.74 14.10 -9.70
C LYS A 48 15.22 14.03 -9.83
N LEU A 49 14.60 14.96 -10.54
CA LEU A 49 13.17 14.94 -10.82
C LEU A 49 12.81 13.72 -11.68
N PHE A 50 13.58 13.43 -12.72
CA PHE A 50 13.38 12.26 -13.55
C PHE A 50 13.52 10.96 -12.74
N GLU A 51 14.60 10.78 -11.99
CA GLU A 51 14.80 9.61 -11.13
C GLU A 51 13.70 9.42 -10.07
N THR A 52 13.23 10.53 -9.48
CA THR A 52 12.17 10.48 -8.48
C THR A 52 10.84 10.10 -9.13
N SER A 53 10.53 10.67 -10.29
CA SER A 53 9.31 10.33 -11.04
C SER A 53 9.30 8.87 -11.49
N ALA A 54 10.42 8.36 -12.02
CA ALA A 54 10.56 6.97 -12.41
C ALA A 54 10.38 6.02 -11.21
N ARG A 55 11.00 6.34 -10.06
CA ARG A 55 10.80 5.57 -8.82
C ARG A 55 9.35 5.59 -8.32
N ILE A 56 8.66 6.73 -8.42
CA ILE A 56 7.25 6.83 -8.03
C ILE A 56 6.37 5.97 -8.94
N ILE A 57 6.61 5.96 -10.26
CA ILE A 57 5.85 5.14 -11.20
C ILE A 57 6.05 3.65 -10.89
N VAL A 58 7.30 3.20 -10.78
CA VAL A 58 7.62 1.80 -10.43
C VAL A 58 7.01 1.43 -9.08
N LYS A 59 7.18 2.27 -8.05
CA LYS A 59 6.61 2.00 -6.73
C LYS A 59 5.07 1.92 -6.76
N LYS A 60 4.42 2.79 -7.53
CA LYS A 60 2.95 2.78 -7.66
C LYS A 60 2.46 1.50 -8.33
N GLU A 61 3.14 1.03 -9.37
CA GLU A 61 2.84 -0.26 -10.01
C GLU A 61 3.05 -1.42 -9.03
N THR A 62 4.19 -1.46 -8.32
CA THR A 62 4.46 -2.52 -7.34
C THR A 62 3.48 -2.52 -6.17
N ASP A 63 3.10 -1.35 -5.66
CA ASP A 63 2.15 -1.22 -4.55
C ASP A 63 0.74 -1.65 -5.00
N SER A 64 0.35 -1.34 -6.25
CA SER A 64 -0.91 -1.79 -6.85
C SER A 64 -0.94 -3.32 -7.01
N ASP A 65 0.12 -3.90 -7.55
CA ASP A 65 0.22 -5.36 -7.73
C ASP A 65 0.25 -6.09 -6.38
N ALA A 66 0.96 -5.54 -5.39
CA ALA A 66 0.98 -6.07 -4.04
C ALA A 66 -0.41 -6.03 -3.38
N PHE A 67 -1.17 -4.95 -3.59
CA PHE A 67 -2.55 -4.86 -3.10
C PHE A 67 -3.47 -5.85 -3.80
N LEU A 68 -3.40 -5.96 -5.13
CA LEU A 68 -4.21 -6.93 -5.89
C LEU A 68 -3.90 -8.37 -5.47
N LYS A 69 -2.62 -8.68 -5.26
CA LYS A 69 -2.19 -9.97 -4.73
C LYS A 69 -2.74 -10.20 -3.33
N PHE A 70 -2.62 -9.24 -2.42
CA PHE A 70 -3.18 -9.33 -1.08
C PHE A 70 -4.69 -9.60 -1.10
N VAL A 71 -5.44 -8.93 -1.97
CA VAL A 71 -6.89 -9.15 -2.12
C VAL A 71 -7.18 -10.56 -2.67
N SER A 72 -6.44 -11.00 -3.68
CA SER A 72 -6.61 -12.35 -4.24
C SER A 72 -6.30 -13.42 -3.21
N ASP A 73 -5.16 -13.33 -2.54
CA ASP A 73 -4.71 -14.28 -1.52
C ASP A 73 -5.72 -14.31 -0.35
N SER A 74 -6.21 -13.14 0.09
CA SER A 74 -7.22 -13.05 1.16
C SER A 74 -8.55 -13.70 0.77
N ARG A 75 -8.98 -13.55 -0.49
CA ARG A 75 -10.20 -14.19 -1.01
C ARG A 75 -10.03 -15.71 -1.04
N ASP A 76 -8.90 -16.18 -1.55
CA ASP A 76 -8.65 -17.62 -1.69
C ASP A 76 -8.56 -18.27 -0.30
N TRP A 77 -7.97 -17.59 0.69
CA TRP A 77 -7.99 -18.01 2.10
C TRP A 77 -9.40 -18.04 2.69
N ALA A 78 -10.23 -17.03 2.39
CA ALA A 78 -11.60 -17.00 2.86
C ALA A 78 -12.42 -18.17 2.30
N TYR A 79 -12.24 -18.52 1.02
CA TYR A 79 -12.89 -19.70 0.44
C TYR A 79 -12.40 -21.00 1.06
N GLN A 80 -11.08 -21.18 1.22
CA GLN A 80 -10.54 -22.36 1.90
C GLN A 80 -11.10 -22.52 3.32
N TYR A 81 -11.15 -21.42 4.09
CA TYR A 81 -11.73 -21.44 5.43
C TYR A 81 -13.22 -21.82 5.41
N ILE A 82 -13.99 -21.26 4.47
CA ILE A 82 -15.41 -21.59 4.32
C ILE A 82 -15.58 -23.08 3.99
N ASP A 83 -14.81 -23.60 3.04
CA ASP A 83 -14.88 -24.99 2.61
C ASP A 83 -14.51 -25.94 3.76
N GLU A 84 -13.40 -25.68 4.46
CA GLU A 84 -12.96 -26.48 5.61
C GLU A 84 -14.01 -26.50 6.74
N VAL A 85 -14.60 -25.34 7.05
CA VAL A 85 -15.65 -25.25 8.07
C VAL A 85 -16.92 -25.97 7.63
N GLN A 86 -17.34 -25.81 6.37
CA GLN A 86 -18.54 -26.46 5.84
C GLN A 86 -18.36 -27.98 5.79
N GLU A 87 -17.22 -28.47 5.32
CA GLU A 87 -16.91 -29.90 5.29
C GLU A 87 -16.88 -30.49 6.70
N GLY A 88 -16.20 -29.84 7.65
CA GLY A 88 -16.15 -30.28 9.04
C GLY A 88 -17.52 -30.28 9.71
N LEU A 89 -18.34 -29.26 9.44
CA LEU A 89 -19.70 -29.15 9.95
C LEU A 89 -20.62 -30.22 9.38
N ASN A 90 -20.54 -30.46 8.06
CA ASN A 90 -21.34 -31.48 7.39
C ASN A 90 -20.97 -32.88 7.88
N LYS A 91 -19.67 -33.15 8.04
CA LYS A 91 -19.21 -34.42 8.61
C LYS A 91 -19.75 -34.64 10.02
N PHE A 92 -19.63 -33.65 10.91
CA PHE A 92 -20.19 -33.73 12.25
C PHE A 92 -21.70 -34.01 12.23
N ILE A 93 -22.44 -33.31 11.36
CA ILE A 93 -23.89 -33.48 11.24
C ILE A 93 -24.24 -34.87 10.74
N THR A 94 -23.55 -35.35 9.71
CA THR A 94 -23.74 -36.69 9.14
C THR A 94 -23.48 -37.78 10.18
N ASP A 95 -22.40 -37.65 10.95
CA ASP A 95 -21.98 -38.65 11.93
C ASP A 95 -22.90 -38.70 13.16
N ILE A 96 -23.53 -37.58 13.56
CA ILE A 96 -24.31 -37.48 14.81
C ILE A 96 -25.83 -37.44 14.58
N GLN A 97 -26.28 -37.16 13.35
CA GLN A 97 -27.71 -37.11 13.02
C GLN A 97 -28.48 -38.38 13.39
N PRO A 98 -27.98 -39.61 13.11
CA PRO A 98 -28.68 -40.84 13.48
C PRO A 98 -28.90 -40.98 14.99
N GLU A 99 -27.90 -40.65 15.80
CA GLU A 99 -27.93 -40.74 17.26
C GLU A 99 -28.89 -39.71 17.86
N ILE A 100 -28.88 -38.49 17.32
CA ILE A 100 -29.81 -37.45 17.74
C ILE A 100 -31.24 -37.78 17.32
N ALA A 101 -31.46 -38.31 16.12
CA ALA A 101 -32.78 -38.76 15.67
C ALA A 101 -33.33 -39.88 16.56
N TYR A 102 -32.49 -40.88 16.88
CA TYR A 102 -32.87 -41.96 17.80
C TYR A 102 -33.20 -41.43 19.20
N PHE A 103 -32.38 -40.53 19.73
CA PHE A 103 -32.63 -39.90 21.02
C PHE A 103 -33.90 -39.05 21.03
N ASP A 104 -34.18 -38.31 19.95
CA ASP A 104 -35.38 -37.48 19.84
C ASP A 104 -36.65 -38.34 19.75
N GLU A 105 -36.60 -39.49 19.08
CA GLU A 105 -37.76 -40.38 18.91
C GLU A 105 -38.02 -41.26 20.14
N TYR A 106 -36.96 -41.82 20.75
CA TYR A 106 -37.08 -42.82 21.82
C TYR A 106 -36.52 -42.38 23.17
N GLY A 107 -35.86 -41.23 23.28
CA GLY A 107 -35.15 -40.82 24.50
C GLY A 107 -36.05 -40.43 25.67
N GLU A 108 -37.32 -40.10 25.45
CA GLU A 108 -38.24 -39.66 26.51
C GLU A 108 -38.55 -40.74 27.55
N VAL A 109 -38.62 -42.02 27.15
CA VAL A 109 -38.76 -43.15 28.09
C VAL A 109 -37.53 -43.31 28.99
N GLY A 110 -36.41 -42.68 28.63
CA GLY A 110 -35.17 -42.66 29.37
C GLY A 110 -34.96 -41.45 30.27
N SER A 111 -36.00 -40.69 30.64
CA SER A 111 -35.85 -39.46 31.44
C SER A 111 -35.15 -39.66 32.79
N ALA A 112 -35.13 -40.89 33.30
CA ALA A 112 -34.43 -41.27 34.53
C ALA A 112 -32.93 -41.58 34.32
N TYR A 113 -32.44 -41.67 33.08
CA TYR A 113 -31.03 -41.92 32.80
C TYR A 113 -30.17 -40.69 33.11
N PRO A 114 -28.98 -40.87 33.73
CA PRO A 114 -28.11 -39.76 34.13
C PRO A 114 -27.73 -38.78 33.00
N HIS A 115 -27.70 -39.26 31.75
CA HIS A 115 -27.27 -38.47 30.59
C HIS A 115 -28.43 -37.85 29.79
N TYR A 116 -29.70 -38.13 30.13
CA TYR A 116 -30.85 -37.67 29.36
C TYR A 116 -30.87 -36.14 29.19
N HIS A 117 -30.72 -35.39 30.29
CA HIS A 117 -30.77 -33.93 30.23
C HIS A 117 -29.61 -33.33 29.42
N SER A 118 -28.42 -33.93 29.49
CA SER A 118 -27.27 -33.51 28.68
C SER A 118 -27.51 -33.78 27.20
N MET A 119 -28.03 -34.96 26.86
CA MET A 119 -28.33 -35.33 25.48
C MET A 119 -29.46 -34.45 24.89
N LYS A 120 -30.46 -34.09 25.70
CA LYS A 120 -31.51 -33.13 25.30
C LYS A 120 -30.95 -31.75 24.96
N LYS A 121 -29.96 -31.26 25.72
CA LYS A 121 -29.24 -30.02 25.41
C LYS A 121 -28.42 -30.14 24.13
N ILE A 122 -27.73 -31.27 23.94
CA ILE A 122 -26.94 -31.54 22.73
C ILE A 122 -27.83 -31.59 21.49
N SER A 123 -28.98 -32.29 21.53
CA SER A 123 -29.98 -32.30 20.46
C SER A 123 -30.46 -30.89 20.11
N GLY A 124 -30.75 -30.06 21.12
CA GLY A 124 -31.11 -28.66 20.91
C GLY A 124 -29.99 -27.85 20.22
N ALA A 125 -28.75 -27.95 20.70
CA ALA A 125 -27.61 -27.26 20.11
C ALA A 125 -27.29 -27.75 18.68
N TYR A 126 -27.40 -29.05 18.42
CA TYR A 126 -27.26 -29.66 17.10
C TYR A 126 -28.27 -29.08 16.10
N LYS A 127 -29.53 -28.91 16.50
CA LYS A 127 -30.57 -28.33 15.64
C LYS A 127 -30.28 -26.88 15.27
N GLU A 128 -29.75 -26.08 16.18
CA GLU A 128 -29.31 -24.72 15.86
C GLU A 128 -28.09 -24.72 14.92
N LEU A 129 -27.13 -25.61 15.16
CA LEU A 129 -25.95 -25.76 14.33
C LEU A 129 -26.31 -26.17 12.88
N LYS A 130 -27.27 -27.09 12.73
CA LYS A 130 -27.77 -27.55 11.43
C LYS A 130 -28.40 -26.43 10.59
N LYS A 131 -28.97 -25.39 11.22
CA LYS A 131 -29.52 -24.23 10.49
C LYS A 131 -28.47 -23.34 9.84
N LEU A 132 -27.20 -23.46 10.24
CA LEU A 132 -26.10 -22.69 9.66
C LEU A 132 -25.62 -23.28 8.32
N LEU A 133 -25.97 -24.53 8.01
CA LEU A 133 -25.66 -25.12 6.71
C LEU A 133 -26.56 -24.52 5.63
N PRO A 134 -26.02 -24.27 4.42
CA PRO A 134 -26.83 -23.91 3.27
C PRO A 134 -27.84 -25.01 2.94
N GLU A 135 -29.06 -24.64 2.52
CA GLU A 135 -30.15 -25.58 2.20
C GLU A 135 -29.83 -26.57 1.05
N ASP A 136 -28.79 -26.29 0.27
CA ASP A 136 -28.39 -27.06 -0.91
C ASP A 136 -27.18 -27.99 -0.68
N TYR A 137 -26.65 -28.10 0.55
CA TYR A 137 -25.45 -28.93 0.80
C TYR A 137 -25.73 -30.44 0.66
N ASP A 138 -26.97 -30.87 0.94
CA ASP A 138 -27.44 -32.25 0.69
C ASP A 138 -27.57 -32.60 -0.82
N ARG A 139 -27.33 -31.63 -1.74
CA ARG A 139 -27.48 -31.80 -3.20
C ARG A 139 -26.17 -31.85 -3.97
N ILE A 140 -25.03 -31.82 -3.28
CA ILE A 140 -23.72 -31.91 -3.92
C ILE A 140 -23.36 -33.40 -4.02
N GLU A 141 -23.93 -34.07 -5.02
CA GLU A 141 -23.45 -35.38 -5.55
C GLU A 141 -22.32 -35.18 -6.56
#